data_AF-A0A8R2B578-F1
#
_entry.id   AF-A0A8R2B578-F1
#
_cell.length_a   1.000
_cell.length_b   1.000
_cell.length_c   1.000
_cell.angle_alpha   90.00
_cell.angle_beta   90.00
_cell.angle_gamma   90.00
#
_symmetry.space_group_name_H-M   'P 1'
#
loop_
_entity.id
_entity.type
_entity.pdbx_description
1 polymer ?
#
loop_
_entity_poly.entity_id
_entity_poly.type
_entity_poly.pdbx_seq_one_letter_code
_entity_poly.pdbx_strand_id
1 'polypeptide(L)'
;MRLSEFRYTLVLVVQLALLAIDLLFNTFIHRYLANTGISILLFVLQDIGQLVAIAVLLITFFQTNIFQAGFIVLLFNEFRSTIITGVGYFILTLFVQVWTLTNRFKGQVYFYWPDGLYVFFVLHKFTSCLHYYLYKRTALCISDPKFYTDEWINHRINQESDQRSPKY
;
A
#
# COMPACT_ATOMS: atom_id res chain seq x y z
N MET A 1 -15.66 -6.20 -24.77
CA MET A 1 -14.42 -6.31 -23.96
C MET A 1 -13.92 -4.99 -23.35
N ARG A 2 -14.20 -3.78 -23.90
CA ARG A 2 -13.69 -2.49 -23.37
C ARG A 2 -14.15 -2.07 -21.95
N LEU A 3 -15.27 -2.61 -21.47
CA LEU A 3 -15.85 -2.19 -20.19
C LEU A 3 -15.06 -2.69 -18.96
N SER A 4 -14.26 -3.74 -19.11
CA SER A 4 -13.43 -4.31 -18.04
C SER A 4 -12.12 -3.53 -17.88
N GLU A 5 -11.43 -3.25 -18.99
CA GLU A 5 -10.17 -2.49 -19.02
C GLU A 5 -10.29 -1.09 -18.40
N PHE A 6 -11.40 -0.39 -18.67
CA PHE A 6 -11.67 0.92 -18.07
C PHE A 6 -11.77 0.86 -16.55
N ARG A 7 -12.41 -0.19 -15.99
CA ARG A 7 -12.55 -0.36 -14.54
C ARG A 7 -11.20 -0.61 -13.88
N TYR A 8 -10.37 -1.48 -14.44
CA TYR A 8 -9.03 -1.74 -13.91
C TYR A 8 -8.12 -0.52 -13.99
N THR A 9 -8.17 0.21 -15.10
CA THR A 9 -7.43 1.47 -15.27
C THR A 9 -7.87 2.51 -14.24
N LEU A 10 -9.18 2.64 -13.98
CA LEU A 10 -9.70 3.55 -12.98
C LEU A 10 -9.22 3.18 -11.57
N VAL A 11 -9.29 1.90 -11.19
CA VAL A 11 -8.80 1.42 -9.89
C VAL A 11 -7.31 1.71 -9.72
N LEU A 12 -6.50 1.44 -10.76
CA LEU A 12 -5.07 1.74 -10.75
C LEU A 12 -4.82 3.25 -10.58
N VAL A 13 -5.54 4.10 -11.31
CA VAL A 13 -5.42 5.56 -11.20
C VAL A 13 -5.77 6.04 -9.79
N VAL A 14 -6.84 5.51 -9.20
CA VAL A 14 -7.23 5.82 -7.81
C VAL A 14 -6.14 5.38 -6.83
N GLN A 15 -5.61 4.17 -6.97
CA GLN A 15 -4.53 3.67 -6.14
C GLN A 15 -3.25 4.51 -6.24
N LEU A 16 -2.87 4.93 -7.44
CA LEU A 16 -1.73 5.83 -7.67
C LEU A 16 -1.97 7.24 -7.14
N ALA A 17 -3.19 7.75 -7.25
CA ALA A 17 -3.57 9.06 -6.69
C ALA A 17 -3.49 9.05 -5.16
N LEU A 18 -3.99 7.99 -4.50
CA LEU A 18 -3.89 7.83 -3.05
C LEU A 18 -2.43 7.80 -2.58
N LEU A 19 -1.57 7.06 -3.28
CA LEU A 19 -0.12 7.04 -3.04
C LEU A 19 0.53 8.42 -3.20
N ALA A 20 0.17 9.15 -4.26
CA ALA A 20 0.69 10.48 -4.51
C ALA A 20 0.26 11.46 -3.41
N ILE A 21 -0.99 11.39 -2.96
CA ILE A 21 -1.50 12.20 -1.85
C ILE A 21 -0.76 11.88 -0.55
N ASP A 22 -0.55 10.61 -0.21
CA ASP A 22 0.22 10.24 0.98
C ASP A 22 1.68 10.73 0.89
N LEU A 23 2.31 10.63 -0.28
CA LEU A 23 3.67 11.15 -0.50
C LEU A 23 3.74 12.67 -0.26
N LEU A 24 2.74 13.42 -0.73
CA LEU A 24 2.65 14.87 -0.50
C LEU A 24 2.52 15.16 1.00
N PHE A 25 1.63 14.47 1.71
CA PHE A 25 1.49 14.62 3.16
C PHE A 25 2.80 14.30 3.88
N ASN A 26 3.39 13.14 3.61
CA ASN A 26 4.65 12.69 4.21
C ASN A 26 5.79 13.71 4.00
N THR A 27 5.80 14.43 2.87
CA THR A 27 6.80 15.46 2.55
C THR A 27 6.50 16.80 3.21
N PHE A 28 5.27 17.30 3.07
CA PHE A 28 4.93 18.69 3.38
C PHE A 28 4.40 18.92 4.80
N ILE A 29 3.91 17.89 5.50
CA ILE A 29 3.32 18.07 6.84
C ILE A 29 4.29 18.76 7.82
N HIS A 30 5.60 18.49 7.68
CA HIS A 30 6.62 19.09 8.53
C HIS A 30 6.70 20.62 8.42
N ARG A 31 6.24 21.19 7.30
CA ARG A 31 6.17 22.64 7.10
C ARG A 31 5.04 23.28 7.90
N TYR A 32 3.95 22.55 8.12
CA TYR A 32 2.74 23.04 8.80
C TYR A 32 2.71 22.72 10.29
N LEU A 33 3.75 22.03 10.76
CA LEU A 33 3.99 21.73 12.16
C LEU A 33 3.87 22.98 13.06
N ALA A 34 4.07 24.21 12.57
CA ALA A 34 3.93 25.46 13.34
C ALA A 34 2.58 25.63 14.03
N ASN A 35 1.53 25.15 13.38
CA ASN A 35 0.17 25.28 13.87
C ASN A 35 -0.32 23.90 14.32
N THR A 36 -0.52 23.74 15.63
CA THR A 36 -0.93 22.47 16.24
C THR A 36 -2.25 21.96 15.65
N GLY A 37 -3.23 22.83 15.43
CA GLY A 37 -4.54 22.44 14.88
C GLY A 37 -4.42 21.91 13.45
N ILE A 38 -3.66 22.62 12.61
CA ILE A 38 -3.42 22.20 11.21
C ILE A 38 -2.62 20.88 11.19
N SER A 39 -1.62 20.73 12.06
CA SER A 39 -0.80 19.51 12.12
C SER A 39 -1.61 18.27 12.43
N ILE A 40 -2.50 18.34 13.44
CA ILE A 40 -3.38 17.24 13.82
C ILE A 40 -4.31 16.88 12.66
N LEU A 41 -4.91 17.88 12.02
CA LEU A 41 -5.80 17.66 10.88
C LEU A 41 -5.07 16.93 9.75
N LEU A 42 -3.86 17.37 9.40
CA LEU A 42 -3.08 16.75 8.32
C LEU A 42 -2.64 15.32 8.66
N PHE A 43 -2.27 15.04 9.92
CA PHE A 43 -1.96 13.68 10.37
C PHE A 43 -3.17 12.75 10.23
N VAL A 44 -4.34 13.18 10.73
CA VAL A 44 -5.58 12.38 10.61
C VAL A 44 -5.96 12.14 9.14
N LEU A 45 -5.83 13.15 8.28
CA LEU A 45 -6.08 13.00 6.84
C LEU A 45 -5.11 12.02 6.18
N GLN A 46 -3.84 12.05 6.56
CA GLN A 46 -2.84 11.10 6.07
C GLN A 46 -3.19 9.67 6.50
N ASP A 47 -3.55 9.46 7.78
CA ASP A 47 -3.87 8.14 8.32
C ASP A 47 -5.10 7.53 7.63
N ILE A 48 -6.15 8.34 7.43
CA ILE A 48 -7.35 7.92 6.68
C ILE A 48 -6.95 7.55 5.24
N GLY A 49 -6.11 8.36 4.59
CA GLY A 49 -5.61 8.09 3.24
C GLY A 49 -4.86 6.76 3.14
N GLN A 50 -3.96 6.47 4.09
CA GLN A 50 -3.23 5.20 4.15
C GLN A 50 -4.17 4.01 4.39
N LEU A 51 -5.13 4.14 5.32
CA LEU A 51 -6.12 3.08 5.57
C LEU A 51 -6.97 2.80 4.33
N VAL A 52 -7.42 3.84 3.62
CA VAL A 52 -8.17 3.70 2.36
C VAL A 52 -7.31 3.04 1.29
N ALA A 53 -6.04 3.42 1.15
CA ALA A 53 -5.12 2.78 0.20
C ALA A 53 -4.96 1.27 0.48
N ILE A 54 -4.70 0.90 1.73
CA ILE A 54 -4.58 -0.51 2.13
C ILE A 54 -5.91 -1.25 1.87
N ALA A 55 -7.05 -0.66 2.24
CA ALA A 55 -8.36 -1.28 2.02
C ALA A 55 -8.66 -1.49 0.54
N VAL A 56 -8.41 -0.49 -0.31
CA VAL A 56 -8.59 -0.61 -1.76
C VAL A 56 -7.70 -1.70 -2.33
N LEU A 57 -6.43 -1.78 -1.92
CA LEU A 57 -5.51 -2.83 -2.36
C LEU A 57 -6.02 -4.23 -1.97
N LEU A 58 -6.52 -4.41 -0.74
CA LEU A 58 -7.08 -5.68 -0.28
C LEU A 58 -8.38 -6.04 -1.02
N ILE A 59 -9.25 -5.07 -1.28
CA ILE A 59 -10.48 -5.29 -2.05
C ILE A 59 -10.14 -5.71 -3.48
N THR A 60 -9.23 -5.00 -4.16
CA THR A 60 -8.80 -5.36 -5.53
C THR A 60 -8.18 -6.75 -5.55
N PHE A 61 -7.40 -7.10 -4.51
CA PHE A 61 -6.85 -8.44 -4.34
C PHE A 61 -7.95 -9.52 -4.27
N PHE A 62 -8.95 -9.37 -3.40
CA PHE A 62 -10.04 -10.35 -3.27
C PHE A 62 -10.90 -10.48 -4.53
N GLN A 63 -10.97 -9.43 -5.35
CA GLN A 63 -11.70 -9.43 -6.61
C GLN A 63 -10.95 -10.14 -7.75
N THR A 64 -9.71 -10.59 -7.54
CA THR A 64 -8.89 -11.23 -8.58
C THR A 64 -9.35 -12.67 -8.87
N ASN A 65 -9.48 -13.03 -10.15
CA ASN A 65 -9.90 -14.38 -10.56
C ASN A 65 -8.96 -15.49 -10.06
N ILE A 66 -7.67 -15.19 -9.85
CA ILE A 66 -6.70 -16.12 -9.25
C ILE A 66 -7.10 -16.51 -7.82
N PHE A 67 -7.61 -15.56 -7.03
CA PHE A 67 -8.11 -15.85 -5.69
C PHE A 67 -9.36 -16.73 -5.76
N GLN A 68 -10.25 -16.47 -6.72
CA GLN A 68 -11.45 -17.28 -6.96
C GLN A 68 -11.12 -18.69 -7.49
N ALA A 69 -10.05 -18.85 -8.25
CA ALA A 69 -9.57 -20.14 -8.78
C ALA A 69 -8.79 -20.99 -7.76
N GLY A 70 -8.60 -20.52 -6.52
CA GLY A 70 -7.98 -21.30 -5.44
C GLY A 70 -6.45 -21.24 -5.37
N PHE A 71 -5.77 -20.46 -6.22
CA PHE A 71 -4.30 -20.29 -6.21
C PHE A 71 -3.82 -19.27 -5.17
N ILE A 72 -4.37 -19.35 -3.95
CA ILE A 72 -4.12 -18.40 -2.85
C ILE A 72 -2.64 -18.39 -2.45
N VAL A 73 -1.96 -19.54 -2.48
CA VAL A 73 -0.56 -19.66 -2.03
C VAL A 73 0.40 -18.88 -2.95
N LEU A 74 0.20 -18.95 -4.27
CA LEU A 74 1.04 -18.25 -5.24
C LEU A 74 0.87 -16.73 -5.11
N LEU A 75 -0.39 -16.30 -5.00
CA LEU A 75 -0.75 -14.90 -4.81
C LEU A 75 -0.16 -14.40 -3.48
N PHE A 76 -0.44 -15.07 -2.36
CA PHE A 76 0.03 -14.65 -1.04
C PHE A 76 1.56 -14.47 -0.98
N ASN A 77 2.34 -15.31 -1.66
CA ASN A 77 3.80 -15.18 -1.66
C ASN A 77 4.29 -13.89 -2.34
N GLU A 78 3.56 -13.40 -3.34
CA GLU A 78 3.89 -12.18 -4.07
C GLU A 78 3.37 -10.91 -3.38
N PHE A 79 2.21 -10.98 -2.72
CA PHE A 79 1.57 -9.85 -2.02
C PHE A 79 2.03 -9.67 -0.57
N ARG A 80 2.57 -10.71 0.08
CA ARG A 80 2.99 -10.69 1.49
C ARG A 80 3.95 -9.53 1.78
N SER A 81 4.90 -9.26 0.89
CA SER A 81 5.84 -8.16 1.04
C SER A 81 5.14 -6.80 1.08
N THR A 82 4.14 -6.58 0.23
CA THR A 82 3.41 -5.30 0.17
C THR A 82 2.48 -5.12 1.37
N ILE A 83 1.85 -6.19 1.86
CA ILE A 83 1.03 -6.13 3.07
C ILE A 83 1.90 -5.86 4.30
N ILE A 84 3.01 -6.59 4.46
CA ILE A 84 3.93 -6.39 5.60
C ILE A 84 4.48 -4.97 5.59
N THR A 85 4.94 -4.48 4.45
CA THR A 85 5.47 -3.11 4.35
C THR A 85 4.39 -2.05 4.50
N GLY A 86 3.16 -2.28 4.04
CA GLY A 86 2.03 -1.37 4.26
C GLY A 86 1.60 -1.26 5.72
N VAL A 87 1.44 -2.38 6.41
CA VAL A 87 1.11 -2.40 7.85
C VAL A 87 2.26 -1.81 8.66
N GLY A 88 3.51 -2.19 8.36
CA GLY A 88 4.69 -1.64 9.04
C GLY A 88 4.83 -0.13 8.85
N TYR A 89 4.61 0.36 7.63
CA TYR A 89 4.62 1.79 7.33
C TYR A 89 3.52 2.54 8.08
N PHE A 90 2.30 2.01 8.13
CA PHE A 90 1.18 2.63 8.84
C PHE A 90 1.46 2.72 10.35
N ILE A 91 1.88 1.62 10.98
CA ILE A 91 2.22 1.60 12.42
C ILE A 91 3.34 2.61 12.73
N LEU A 92 4.38 2.63 11.89
CA LEU A 92 5.51 3.53 12.09
C LEU A 92 5.10 5.01 11.87
N THR A 93 4.16 5.26 10.96
CA THR A 93 3.57 6.59 10.73
C THR A 93 2.85 7.06 12.00
N LEU A 94 1.92 6.25 12.52
CA LEU A 94 1.19 6.55 13.76
C LEU A 94 2.15 6.79 14.93
N PHE A 95 3.19 5.96 15.06
CA PHE A 95 4.17 6.09 16.14
C PHE A 95 4.90 7.45 16.10
N VAL A 96 5.43 7.83 14.92
CA VAL A 96 6.12 9.12 14.74
C VAL A 96 5.16 10.28 14.98
N GLN A 97 3.93 10.22 14.48
CA GLN A 97 2.93 11.26 14.66
C GLN A 97 2.52 11.43 16.13
N VAL A 98 2.19 10.35 16.83
CA VAL A 98 1.78 10.38 18.25
C VAL A 98 2.91 10.92 19.12
N TRP A 99 4.16 10.50 18.88
CA TRP A 99 5.30 11.03 19.63
C TRP A 99 5.50 12.53 19.34
N THR A 100 5.44 12.92 18.06
CA THR A 100 5.54 14.34 17.65
C THR A 100 4.47 15.20 18.32
N LEU A 101 3.22 14.76 18.33
CA LEU A 101 2.11 15.45 18.99
C LEU A 101 2.29 15.49 20.51
N THR A 102 2.74 14.40 21.13
CA THR A 102 3.00 14.34 22.58
C THR A 102 4.04 15.38 23.00
N ASN A 103 5.14 15.51 22.24
CA ASN A 103 6.15 16.54 22.52
C ASN A 103 5.59 17.95 22.36
N ARG A 104 4.71 18.17 21.37
CA ARG A 104 4.04 19.46 21.18
C ARG A 104 3.08 19.81 22.31
N PHE A 105 2.26 18.87 22.77
CA PHE A 105 1.35 19.10 23.89
C PHE A 105 2.10 19.37 25.20
N LYS A 106 3.34 18.87 25.34
CA LYS A 106 4.24 19.19 26.45
C LYS A 106 4.89 20.59 26.33
N GLY A 107 4.54 21.38 25.32
CA GLY A 107 5.06 22.74 25.13
C GLY A 107 6.47 22.80 24.54
N GLN A 108 7.02 21.69 24.02
CA GLN A 108 8.31 21.73 23.34
C GLN A 108 8.17 22.45 21.99
N VAL A 109 8.88 23.58 21.86
CA VAL A 109 8.95 24.35 20.63
C VAL A 109 9.68 23.52 19.56
N TYR A 110 9.28 23.73 18.30
CA TYR A 110 9.66 23.08 17.04
C TYR A 110 11.01 22.36 16.90
N PHE A 111 12.03 22.74 17.66
CA PHE A 111 13.43 22.43 17.38
C PHE A 111 14.06 21.41 18.35
N TYR A 112 13.33 20.93 19.36
CA TYR A 112 13.85 19.94 20.31
C TYR A 112 13.16 18.59 20.11
N TRP A 113 13.56 17.85 19.09
CA TRP A 113 13.18 16.44 18.98
C TRP A 113 14.21 15.60 19.74
N PRO A 114 13.79 14.64 20.57
CA PRO A 114 14.73 13.73 21.22
C PRO A 114 15.42 12.85 20.17
N ASP A 115 16.66 12.46 20.39
CA ASP A 115 17.47 11.65 19.46
C ASP A 115 16.73 10.40 18.95
N GLY A 116 15.95 9.76 19.81
CA GLY A 116 15.11 8.61 19.44
C GLY A 116 14.08 8.95 18.36
N LEU A 117 13.41 10.11 18.44
CA LEU A 117 12.41 10.53 17.46
C LEU A 117 13.04 10.77 16.08
N TYR A 118 14.27 11.29 16.03
CA TYR A 118 15.01 11.42 14.77
C TYR A 118 15.31 10.05 14.14
N VAL A 119 15.73 9.07 14.94
CA VAL A 119 15.98 7.71 14.43
C VAL A 119 14.71 7.11 13.84
N PHE A 120 13.58 7.17 14.55
CA PHE A 120 12.30 6.67 14.06
C PHE A 120 11.80 7.44 12.83
N PHE A 121 12.04 8.75 12.77
CA PHE A 121 11.72 9.56 11.61
C PHE A 121 12.52 9.13 10.38
N VAL A 122 13.83 8.90 10.52
CA VAL A 122 14.67 8.42 9.41
C VAL A 122 14.23 7.02 8.97
N LEU A 123 14.00 6.10 9.91
CA LEU A 123 13.46 4.77 9.63
C LEU A 123 12.10 4.83 8.92
N HIS A 124 11.25 5.77 9.31
CA HIS A 124 9.96 6.03 8.67
C HIS A 124 10.14 6.43 7.20
N LYS A 125 11.08 7.31 6.87
CA LYS A 125 11.39 7.68 5.49
C LYS A 125 11.88 6.52 4.64
N PHE A 126 12.77 5.69 5.18
CA PHE A 126 13.23 4.48 4.48
C PHE A 126 12.09 3.49 4.23
N THR A 127 11.27 3.26 5.25
CA THR A 127 10.11 2.35 5.16
C THR A 127 9.08 2.87 4.16
N SER A 128 8.86 4.19 4.13
CA SER A 128 7.98 4.87 3.19
C SER A 128 8.41 4.66 1.73
N CYS A 129 9.71 4.84 1.43
CA CYS A 129 10.25 4.57 0.09
C CYS A 129 10.01 3.11 -0.35
N LEU A 130 10.26 2.14 0.53
CA LEU A 130 10.02 0.73 0.26
C LEU A 130 8.54 0.44 0.04
N HIS A 131 7.68 1.00 0.89
CA HIS A 131 6.23 0.85 0.79
C HIS A 131 5.71 1.38 -0.55
N TYR A 132 6.09 2.59 -0.96
CA TYR A 132 5.64 3.17 -2.22
C TYR A 132 6.08 2.36 -3.44
N TYR A 133 7.32 1.87 -3.43
CA TYR A 133 7.83 1.02 -4.50
C TYR A 133 7.05 -0.29 -4.60
N LEU A 134 6.89 -1.00 -3.47
CA LEU A 134 6.19 -2.28 -3.44
C LEU A 134 4.70 -2.13 -3.76
N TYR A 135 4.03 -1.13 -3.17
CA TYR A 135 2.64 -0.85 -3.45
C TYR A 135 2.42 -0.56 -4.94
N LYS A 136 3.22 0.33 -5.55
CA LYS A 136 3.11 0.63 -6.98
C LYS A 136 3.30 -0.62 -7.84
N ARG A 137 4.34 -1.43 -7.55
CA ARG A 137 4.60 -2.69 -8.26
C ARG A 137 3.39 -3.63 -8.18
N THR A 138 2.82 -3.75 -6.99
CA THR A 138 1.66 -4.58 -6.68
C THR A 138 0.40 -4.10 -7.37
N ALA A 139 0.12 -2.79 -7.32
CA ALA A 139 -1.03 -2.16 -8.00
C ALA A 139 -0.98 -2.39 -9.51
N LEU A 140 0.20 -2.24 -10.12
CA LEU A 140 0.41 -2.50 -11.55
C LEU A 140 0.26 -3.99 -11.88
N CYS A 141 0.79 -4.87 -11.02
CA CYS A 141 0.68 -6.31 -11.20
C CYS A 141 -0.79 -6.76 -11.17
N ILE A 142 -1.56 -6.40 -10.13
CA ILE A 142 -2.98 -6.78 -10.03
C ILE A 142 -3.78 -6.20 -11.21
N SER A 143 -3.45 -5.00 -11.67
CA SER A 143 -4.21 -4.35 -12.74
C SER A 143 -3.92 -4.93 -14.15
N ASP A 144 -2.99 -5.87 -14.29
CA ASP A 144 -2.73 -6.54 -15.58
C ASP A 144 -3.92 -7.45 -15.95
N PRO A 145 -4.60 -7.22 -17.08
CA PRO A 145 -5.75 -8.01 -17.51
C PRO A 145 -5.45 -9.51 -17.70
N LYS A 146 -4.17 -9.90 -17.81
CA LYS A 146 -3.75 -11.31 -17.85
C LYS A 146 -4.23 -12.12 -16.63
N PHE A 147 -4.41 -11.49 -15.48
CA PHE A 147 -4.89 -12.16 -14.27
C PHE A 147 -6.41 -12.37 -14.22
N TYR A 148 -7.15 -11.83 -15.20
CA TYR A 148 -8.60 -11.89 -15.27
C TYR A 148 -9.13 -12.60 -16.53
N THR A 149 -8.26 -13.05 -17.43
CA THR A 149 -8.67 -13.68 -18.69
C THR A 149 -8.65 -15.21 -18.58
N ASP A 150 -9.77 -15.87 -18.90
CA ASP A 150 -9.95 -17.33 -18.81
C ASP A 150 -8.91 -18.12 -19.60
N GLU A 151 -8.34 -17.56 -20.67
CA GLU A 151 -7.31 -18.20 -21.50
C GLU A 151 -6.05 -18.60 -20.71
N TRP A 152 -5.58 -17.76 -19.76
CA TRP A 152 -4.40 -18.09 -18.96
C TRP A 152 -4.69 -19.22 -17.97
N ILE A 153 -5.88 -19.20 -17.36
CA ILE A 153 -6.34 -20.24 -16.44
C ILE A 153 -6.48 -21.56 -17.20
N ASN A 154 -7.09 -21.54 -18.39
CA ASN A 154 -7.24 -22.72 -19.24
C ASN A 154 -5.89 -23.26 -19.71
N HIS A 155 -4.92 -22.41 -20.05
CA HIS A 155 -3.56 -22.87 -20.39
C HIS A 155 -2.83 -23.51 -19.21
N ARG A 156 -2.98 -22.97 -17.99
CA ARG A 156 -2.41 -23.57 -16.77
C ARG A 156 -3.03 -24.92 -16.44
N ILE A 157 -4.36 -25.00 -16.47
CA ILE A 157 -5.10 -26.25 -16.24
C ILE A 157 -4.69 -27.30 -17.26
N ASN A 158 -4.59 -26.94 -18.55
CA ASN A 158 -4.18 -27.85 -19.61
C ASN A 158 -2.74 -28.36 -19.43
N GLN A 159 -1.81 -27.51 -18.97
CA GLN A 159 -0.43 -27.94 -18.66
C GLN A 159 -0.34 -28.89 -17.46
N GLU A 160 -1.15 -28.65 -16.41
CA GLU A 160 -1.22 -29.55 -15.26
C GLU A 160 -1.89 -30.89 -15.60
N SER A 161 -2.88 -30.90 -16.50
CA SER A 161 -3.48 -32.15 -17.00
C SER A 161 -2.55 -32.94 -17.92
N ASP A 162 -1.73 -32.27 -18.74
CA ASP A 162 -0.72 -32.93 -19.58
C ASP A 162 0.41 -33.55 -18.74
N GLN A 163 0.81 -32.91 -17.63
CA GLN A 163 1.80 -33.49 -16.70
C GLN A 163 1.27 -34.70 -15.91
N ARG A 164 -0.06 -34.82 -15.74
CA ARG A 164 -0.70 -35.96 -15.07
C ARG A 164 -1.05 -37.12 -16.01
N SER A 165 -0.95 -36.94 -17.33
CA SER A 165 -1.18 -38.03 -18.28
C SER A 165 0.00 -39.01 -18.25
N PRO A 166 -0.20 -40.28 -17.85
CA PRO A 166 0.86 -41.27 -17.91
C PRO A 166 1.24 -41.50 -19.38
N LYS A 167 2.53 -41.34 -19.69
CA LYS A 167 3.10 -41.78 -20.95
C LYS A 167 3.00 -43.31 -20.99
N TYR A 168 2.02 -43.83 -21.71
CA TYR A 168 1.96 -45.23 -22.13
C TYR A 168 2.84 -45.45 -23.35
#